data_AF-A0A353RPG9-F1
#
_entry.id   AF-A0A353RPG9-F1
#
_cell.length_a   1.000
_cell.length_b   1.000
_cell.length_c   1.000
_cell.angle_alpha   90.00
_cell.angle_beta   90.00
_cell.angle_gamma   90.00
#
_symmetry.space_group_name_H-M   'P 1'
#
loop_
_entity.id
_entity.type
_entity.pdbx_description
1 polymer ?
#
loop_
_entity_poly.entity_id
_entity_poly.type
_entity_poly.pdbx_seq_one_letter_code
_entity_poly.pdbx_strand_id
1 'polypeptide(L)'
;MKVYEIDGKIYRLPNELTDFQLQMYIHLINWKWAHLTQESGYFNHSPYDALLPDELKSQGYPLYRPIKERFLDHQQRFPFKSHKFFGHMASSQAACANLFLPLLEDPLIAAKVLGAVKTDLKSIATDHLDRGFRIEFWDEPDNVLNDHTNVSGTDADIAIAYYDHESNLNLWMIEHKLTEVEFTTCGGFKSLGRTPFHACAPASAILDNKNLCYYHSKCKFRYWDITVQATSPFDADRIREYVECPFKGGMNQLWRNLLLATSIETSPSPKWPYKKVYFSVVYHPRNDSLQPSINEFQKLIGYNDRFFAFSSEKLINRAKEINDPALSEWVRWYQELYYF
;
A
#
# COMPACT_ATOMS: atom_id res chain seq x y z
N MET A 1 -2.86 -25.79 5.66
CA MET A 1 -1.41 -25.51 5.58
C MET A 1 -0.71 -26.81 5.23
N LYS A 2 0.26 -26.78 4.32
CA LYS A 2 1.11 -27.93 4.01
C LYS A 2 2.35 -27.91 4.89
N VAL A 3 2.79 -29.10 5.28
CA VAL A 3 4.01 -29.29 6.08
C VAL A 3 5.18 -29.45 5.12
N TYR A 4 6.24 -28.67 5.35
CA TYR A 4 7.49 -28.71 4.60
C TYR A 4 8.62 -28.99 5.58
N GLU A 5 9.56 -29.86 5.20
CA GLU A 5 10.81 -30.05 5.94
C GLU A 5 11.94 -29.40 5.13
N ILE A 6 12.59 -28.40 5.72
CA ILE A 6 13.64 -27.60 5.08
C ILE A 6 14.76 -27.43 6.11
N ASP A 7 15.97 -27.86 5.76
CA ASP A 7 17.16 -27.83 6.63
C ASP A 7 16.92 -28.43 8.03
N GLY A 8 16.17 -29.53 8.09
CA GLY A 8 15.85 -30.25 9.34
C GLY A 8 14.80 -29.55 10.22
N LYS A 9 14.17 -28.48 9.75
CA LYS A 9 13.06 -27.79 10.42
C LYS A 9 11.74 -28.02 9.70
N ILE A 10 10.67 -28.12 10.47
CA ILE A 10 9.33 -28.38 9.98
C ILE A 10 8.54 -27.07 9.94
N TYR A 11 8.05 -26.68 8.76
CA TYR A 11 7.29 -25.46 8.51
C TYR A 11 5.87 -25.78 8.04
N ARG A 12 4.88 -25.04 8.55
CA ARG A 12 3.48 -25.06 8.10
C ARG A 12 3.21 -23.83 7.23
N LEU A 13 3.19 -24.02 5.92
CA LEU A 13 3.12 -22.95 4.93
C LEU A 13 1.87 -23.06 4.02
N PRO A 14 1.50 -21.98 3.31
CA PRO A 14 0.55 -22.05 2.20
C PRO A 14 1.00 -23.00 1.08
N ASN A 15 0.04 -23.46 0.27
CA ASN A 15 0.30 -24.48 -0.76
C ASN A 15 1.00 -23.91 -2.01
N GLU A 16 0.69 -22.67 -2.36
CA GLU A 16 1.13 -22.01 -3.59
C GLU A 16 1.93 -20.77 -3.23
N LEU A 17 3.25 -20.92 -3.17
CA LEU A 17 4.19 -19.83 -2.93
C LEU A 17 5.17 -19.78 -4.11
N THR A 18 5.44 -18.57 -4.59
CA THR A 18 6.62 -18.33 -5.44
C THR A 18 7.90 -18.55 -4.63
N ASP A 19 9.05 -18.69 -5.31
CA ASP A 19 10.34 -18.87 -4.64
C ASP A 19 10.66 -17.70 -3.67
N PHE A 20 10.35 -16.47 -4.09
CA PHE A 20 10.49 -15.28 -3.24
C PHE A 20 9.61 -15.38 -1.99
N GLN A 21 8.33 -15.71 -2.15
CA GLN A 21 7.42 -15.86 -1.02
C GLN A 21 7.85 -17.00 -0.09
N LEU A 22 8.27 -18.14 -0.63
CA LEU A 22 8.75 -19.26 0.18
C LEU A 22 9.92 -18.82 1.08
N GLN A 23 10.93 -18.17 0.49
CA GLN A 23 12.09 -17.68 1.25
C GLN A 23 11.69 -16.64 2.29
N MET A 24 10.85 -15.67 1.92
CA MET A 24 10.37 -14.64 2.83
C MET A 24 9.58 -15.22 4.01
N TYR A 25 8.71 -16.20 3.76
CA TYR A 25 7.94 -16.87 4.81
C TYR A 25 8.84 -17.65 5.76
N ILE A 26 9.81 -18.41 5.24
CA ILE A 26 10.78 -19.14 6.06
C ILE A 26 11.57 -18.16 6.93
N HIS A 27 12.05 -17.06 6.34
CA HIS A 27 12.77 -16.01 7.05
C HIS A 27 11.93 -15.41 8.20
N LEU A 28 10.71 -14.97 7.90
CA LEU A 28 9.79 -14.39 8.88
C LEU A 28 9.43 -15.36 10.01
N ILE A 29 9.23 -16.64 9.69
CA ILE A 29 8.97 -17.69 10.69
C ILE A 29 10.20 -17.92 11.56
N ASN A 30 11.39 -18.01 10.97
CA ASN A 30 12.64 -18.16 11.72
C ASN A 30 12.88 -16.97 12.66
N TRP A 31 12.63 -15.74 12.20
CA TRP A 31 12.72 -14.56 13.04
C TRP A 31 11.73 -14.64 14.21
N LYS A 32 10.45 -14.96 13.93
CA LYS A 32 9.44 -15.17 14.98
C LYS A 32 9.89 -16.20 16.01
N TRP A 33 10.42 -17.35 15.57
CA TRP A 33 10.90 -18.41 16.45
C TRP A 33 12.09 -18.00 17.32
N ALA A 34 12.97 -17.15 16.80
CA ALA A 34 14.15 -16.68 17.51
C ALA A 34 13.83 -15.55 18.51
N HIS A 35 12.88 -14.68 18.19
CA HIS A 35 12.67 -13.42 18.92
C HIS A 35 11.36 -13.34 19.70
N LEU A 36 10.33 -14.12 19.34
CA LEU A 36 9.00 -14.02 19.91
C LEU A 36 8.50 -15.34 20.52
N THR A 37 8.29 -16.36 19.70
CA THR A 37 7.74 -17.65 20.14
C THR A 37 7.86 -18.70 19.04
N GLN A 38 8.00 -19.97 19.44
CA GLN A 38 7.88 -21.12 18.53
C GLN A 38 6.44 -21.57 18.30
N GLU A 39 5.50 -21.11 19.12
CA GLU A 39 4.10 -21.51 19.03
C GLU A 39 3.43 -20.95 17.77
N SER A 40 2.68 -21.80 17.07
CA SER A 40 1.90 -21.41 15.89
C SER A 40 0.64 -20.64 16.29
N GLY A 41 0.23 -19.69 15.45
CA GLY A 41 -1.14 -19.20 15.47
C GLY A 41 -2.07 -20.18 14.75
N TYR A 42 -3.38 -19.91 14.76
CA TYR A 42 -4.38 -20.75 14.09
C TYR A 42 -5.13 -20.00 13.00
N PHE A 43 -5.20 -20.59 11.81
CA PHE A 43 -6.05 -20.14 10.72
C PHE A 43 -7.08 -21.24 10.40
N ASN A 44 -8.37 -20.94 10.55
CA ASN A 44 -9.46 -21.92 10.41
C ASN A 44 -9.18 -23.23 11.19
N HIS A 45 -8.82 -23.10 12.48
CA HIS A 45 -8.44 -24.20 13.37
C HIS A 45 -7.19 -25.01 12.97
N SER A 46 -6.51 -24.63 11.88
CA SER A 46 -5.25 -25.26 11.47
C SER A 46 -4.05 -24.45 11.97
N PRO A 47 -3.02 -25.09 12.55
CA PRO A 47 -1.81 -24.40 12.96
C PRO A 47 -1.09 -23.78 11.74
N TYR A 48 -0.60 -22.56 11.93
CA TYR A 48 0.08 -21.77 10.90
C TYR A 48 1.25 -21.00 11.51
N ASP A 49 2.47 -21.34 11.10
CA ASP A 49 3.68 -20.88 11.79
C ASP A 49 3.97 -19.38 11.55
N ALA A 50 3.57 -18.83 10.40
CA ALA A 50 3.68 -17.40 10.11
C ALA A 50 2.63 -16.54 10.84
N LEU A 51 1.63 -17.16 11.48
CA LEU A 51 0.64 -16.45 12.29
C LEU A 51 1.08 -16.46 13.76
N LEU A 52 0.95 -15.33 14.45
CA LEU A 52 1.22 -15.24 15.88
C LEU A 52 0.10 -15.91 16.71
N PRO A 53 0.39 -16.42 17.92
CA PRO A 53 -0.63 -16.74 18.92
C PRO A 53 -1.41 -15.50 19.36
N ASP A 54 -2.65 -15.69 19.83
CA ASP A 54 -3.55 -14.57 20.17
C ASP A 54 -3.02 -13.67 21.29
N GLU A 55 -2.23 -14.22 22.22
CA GLU A 55 -1.55 -13.45 23.26
C GLU A 55 -0.56 -12.43 22.68
N LEU A 56 0.23 -12.81 21.68
CA LEU A 56 1.16 -11.87 21.04
C LEU A 56 0.42 -10.86 20.15
N LYS A 57 -0.69 -11.27 19.52
CA LYS A 57 -1.54 -10.34 18.76
C LYS A 57 -2.10 -9.25 19.66
N SER A 58 -2.63 -9.61 20.84
CA SER A 58 -3.19 -8.63 21.79
C SER A 58 -2.13 -7.67 22.33
N GLN A 59 -0.86 -8.08 22.34
CA GLN A 59 0.27 -7.23 22.69
C GLN A 59 0.75 -6.30 21.55
N GLY A 60 0.17 -6.41 20.34
CA GLY A 60 0.46 -5.56 19.18
C GLY A 60 1.56 -6.07 18.24
N TYR A 61 2.02 -7.31 18.37
CA TYR A 61 3.02 -7.86 17.44
C TYR A 61 2.42 -8.10 16.04
N PRO A 62 3.21 -7.95 14.95
CA PRO A 62 4.67 -7.78 14.90
C PRO A 62 5.14 -6.32 14.78
N LEU A 63 4.42 -5.35 15.38
CA LEU A 63 4.90 -3.96 15.38
C LEU A 63 6.25 -3.81 16.09
N TYR A 64 7.09 -2.93 15.55
CA TYR A 64 8.29 -2.45 16.23
C TYR A 64 7.87 -1.80 17.55
N ARG A 65 8.46 -2.24 18.66
CA ARG A 65 7.96 -1.91 20.01
C ARG A 65 7.86 -0.40 20.26
N PRO A 66 8.84 0.43 19.88
CA PRO A 66 8.76 1.89 20.07
C PRO A 66 7.59 2.59 19.38
N ILE A 67 7.03 2.03 18.30
CA ILE A 67 5.90 2.67 17.58
C ILE A 67 4.53 2.16 18.00
N LYS A 68 4.47 1.15 18.87
CA LYS A 68 3.20 0.48 19.21
C LYS A 68 2.16 1.47 19.73
N GLU A 69 2.51 2.25 20.75
CA GLU A 69 1.56 3.20 21.35
C GLU A 69 1.16 4.28 20.35
N ARG A 70 2.11 4.78 19.55
CA ARG A 70 1.81 5.72 18.45
C ARG A 70 0.79 5.15 17.47
N PHE A 71 0.96 3.90 17.05
CA PHE A 71 0.05 3.23 16.12
C PHE A 71 -1.36 3.08 16.71
N LEU A 72 -1.46 2.67 17.99
CA LEU A 72 -2.73 2.51 18.68
C LEU A 72 -3.46 3.85 18.88
N ASP A 73 -2.75 4.89 19.32
CA ASP A 73 -3.28 6.25 19.45
C ASP A 73 -3.77 6.78 18.10
N HIS A 74 -3.00 6.54 17.03
CA HIS A 74 -3.38 6.92 15.69
C HIS A 74 -4.68 6.22 15.25
N GLN A 75 -4.76 4.89 15.43
CA GLN A 75 -5.92 4.09 15.07
C GLN A 75 -7.17 4.49 15.86
N GLN A 76 -7.03 4.87 17.13
CA GLN A 76 -8.16 5.34 17.93
C GLN A 76 -8.74 6.67 17.39
N ARG A 77 -7.86 7.57 16.93
CA ARG A 77 -8.24 8.89 16.41
C ARG A 77 -8.75 8.84 14.98
N PHE A 78 -8.19 7.96 14.16
CA PHE A 78 -8.57 7.73 12.77
C PHE A 78 -8.92 6.27 12.63
N PRO A 79 -10.18 5.88 12.92
CA PRO A 79 -10.58 4.49 12.92
C PRO A 79 -10.39 3.85 11.56
N PHE A 80 -9.44 2.93 11.47
CA PHE A 80 -9.30 2.00 10.37
C PHE A 80 -9.35 0.58 10.92
N LYS A 81 -9.81 -0.35 10.09
CA LYS A 81 -9.93 -1.75 10.50
C LYS A 81 -8.55 -2.37 10.56
N SER A 82 -8.18 -2.91 11.72
CA SER A 82 -7.05 -3.84 11.77
C SER A 82 -7.35 -4.99 10.82
N HIS A 83 -6.44 -5.24 9.88
CA HIS A 83 -6.64 -6.33 8.93
C HIS A 83 -6.79 -7.66 9.68
N LYS A 84 -7.62 -8.60 9.19
CA LYS A 84 -7.81 -9.93 9.80
C LYS A 84 -6.48 -10.66 10.07
N PHE A 85 -5.44 -10.29 9.33
CA PHE A 85 -4.10 -10.85 9.39
C PHE A 85 -3.05 -9.90 9.98
N PHE A 86 -3.44 -8.91 10.79
CA PHE A 86 -2.46 -8.00 11.41
C PHE A 86 -1.37 -8.78 12.18
N GLY A 87 -1.76 -9.83 12.91
CA GLY A 87 -0.86 -10.73 13.63
C GLY A 87 -0.11 -11.75 12.77
N HIS A 88 -0.15 -11.60 11.44
CA HIS A 88 0.64 -12.42 10.52
C HIS A 88 2.01 -11.77 10.32
N MET A 89 3.09 -12.55 10.35
CA MET A 89 4.45 -12.01 10.22
C MET A 89 4.67 -11.29 8.88
N ALA A 90 3.97 -11.71 7.82
CA ALA A 90 3.97 -11.05 6.50
C ALA A 90 2.85 -10.00 6.32
N SER A 91 2.30 -9.45 7.40
CA SER A 91 1.25 -8.41 7.35
C SER A 91 1.76 -7.14 6.67
N SER A 92 1.16 -6.75 5.53
CA SER A 92 1.50 -5.51 4.81
C SER A 92 1.23 -4.27 5.65
N GLN A 93 0.11 -4.22 6.39
CA GLN A 93 -0.24 -3.12 7.29
C GLN A 93 0.81 -2.95 8.40
N ALA A 94 1.26 -4.05 9.01
CA ALA A 94 2.32 -4.00 10.03
C ALA A 94 3.66 -3.60 9.41
N ALA A 95 4.02 -4.13 8.23
CA ALA A 95 5.25 -3.79 7.53
C ALA A 95 5.29 -2.31 7.08
N CYS A 96 4.16 -1.75 6.62
CA CYS A 96 4.01 -0.34 6.33
C CYS A 96 4.25 0.51 7.58
N ALA A 97 3.55 0.18 8.68
CA ALA A 97 3.71 0.89 9.95
C ALA A 97 5.18 0.84 10.43
N ASN A 98 5.78 -0.35 10.38
CA ASN A 98 7.16 -0.62 10.78
C ASN A 98 8.21 0.09 9.91
N LEU A 99 7.88 0.41 8.65
CA LEU A 99 8.77 1.14 7.75
C LEU A 99 8.70 2.65 7.97
N PHE A 100 7.50 3.21 8.17
CA PHE A 100 7.31 4.66 8.13
C PHE A 100 7.22 5.33 9.50
N LEU A 101 6.57 4.73 10.49
CA LEU A 101 6.34 5.41 11.78
C LEU A 101 7.64 5.74 12.52
N PRO A 102 8.66 4.87 12.54
CA PRO A 102 9.93 5.20 13.20
C PRO A 102 10.61 6.44 12.61
N LEU A 103 10.43 6.67 11.30
CA LEU A 103 10.92 7.88 10.62
C LEU A 103 10.09 9.10 11.00
N LEU A 104 8.77 8.95 11.06
CA LEU A 104 7.81 10.05 11.26
C LEU A 104 7.71 10.55 12.71
N GLU A 105 8.35 9.89 13.67
CA GLU A 105 8.47 10.40 15.05
C GLU A 105 9.28 11.70 15.13
N ASP A 106 10.30 11.86 14.26
CA ASP A 106 11.08 13.09 14.11
C ASP A 106 10.92 13.65 12.69
N PRO A 107 10.24 14.80 12.51
CA PRO A 107 9.99 15.37 11.19
C PRO A 107 11.26 15.79 10.43
N LEU A 108 12.37 16.10 11.13
CA LEU A 108 13.65 16.41 10.51
C LEU A 108 14.33 15.15 9.97
N ILE A 109 14.27 14.04 10.73
CA ILE A 109 14.76 12.74 10.26
C ILE A 109 13.89 12.26 9.10
N ALA A 110 12.56 12.30 9.25
CA ALA A 110 11.62 11.94 8.19
C ALA A 110 11.94 12.68 6.89
N ALA A 111 12.10 14.01 6.93
CA ALA A 111 12.40 14.79 5.73
C ALA A 111 13.72 14.38 5.06
N LYS A 112 14.77 14.11 5.85
CA LYS A 112 16.08 13.68 5.33
C LYS A 112 16.04 12.28 4.71
N VAL A 113 15.29 11.35 5.30
CA VAL A 113 15.19 9.95 4.83
C VAL A 113 14.26 9.85 3.63
N LEU A 114 13.04 10.37 3.76
CA LEU A 114 12.03 10.34 2.71
C LEU A 114 12.46 11.18 1.49
N GLY A 115 13.24 12.24 1.70
CA GLY A 115 13.83 13.05 0.64
C GLY A 115 14.71 12.28 -0.34
N ALA A 116 15.21 11.08 0.02
CA ALA A 116 15.96 10.21 -0.89
C ALA A 116 15.11 9.61 -2.02
N VAL A 117 13.78 9.55 -1.83
CA VAL A 117 12.84 9.06 -2.85
C VAL A 117 11.82 10.10 -3.30
N LYS A 118 11.60 11.15 -2.49
CA LYS A 118 10.74 12.29 -2.79
C LYS A 118 11.56 13.58 -2.71
N THR A 119 12.30 13.90 -3.76
CA THR A 119 13.39 14.91 -3.75
C THR A 119 12.92 16.36 -3.55
N ASP A 120 11.67 16.65 -3.86
CA ASP A 120 11.02 17.93 -3.61
C ASP A 120 10.52 18.08 -2.17
N LEU A 121 10.51 17.02 -1.35
CA LEU A 121 10.12 17.08 0.05
C LEU A 121 11.16 17.88 0.85
N LYS A 122 10.73 19.01 1.40
CA LYS A 122 11.56 19.86 2.27
C LYS A 122 11.32 19.60 3.75
N SER A 123 10.06 19.50 4.15
CA SER A 123 9.69 19.26 5.56
C SER A 123 8.32 18.60 5.68
N ILE A 124 8.13 17.79 6.72
CA ILE A 124 6.81 17.21 7.04
C ILE A 124 5.86 18.32 7.53
N ALA A 125 4.63 18.31 7.03
CA ALA A 125 3.60 19.28 7.42
C ALA A 125 2.89 18.80 8.70
N THR A 126 3.55 18.95 9.85
CA THR A 126 3.08 18.43 11.14
C THR A 126 1.80 19.09 11.68
N ASP A 127 1.39 20.19 11.06
CA ASP A 127 0.15 20.92 11.30
C ASP A 127 -1.06 20.33 10.54
N HIS A 128 -0.83 19.35 9.67
CA HIS A 128 -1.86 18.67 8.89
C HIS A 128 -1.96 17.19 9.28
N LEU A 129 -3.10 16.56 8.98
CA LEU A 129 -3.36 15.13 9.25
C LEU A 129 -3.11 14.77 10.73
N ASP A 130 -2.51 13.59 11.01
CA ASP A 130 -1.98 13.25 12.33
C ASP A 130 -0.48 13.53 12.40
N ARG A 131 -0.10 14.77 12.75
CA ARG A 131 1.31 15.18 12.79
C ARG A 131 2.02 14.94 11.46
N GLY A 132 1.32 15.19 10.35
CA GLY A 132 1.84 15.09 9.00
C GLY A 132 1.59 13.75 8.30
N PHE A 133 0.90 12.78 8.92
CA PHE A 133 0.57 11.53 8.22
C PHE A 133 -0.80 10.95 8.62
N ARG A 134 -1.30 10.00 7.82
CA ARG A 134 -2.42 9.08 8.17
C ARG A 134 -2.17 7.70 7.57
N ILE A 135 -2.37 6.64 8.35
CA ILE A 135 -2.35 5.23 7.92
C ILE A 135 -3.76 4.87 7.43
N GLU A 136 -3.87 3.98 6.44
CA GLU A 136 -5.15 3.60 5.80
C GLU A 136 -5.94 4.85 5.37
N PHE A 137 -5.25 5.72 4.63
CA PHE A 137 -5.76 7.03 4.28
C PHE A 137 -6.75 6.94 3.11
N TRP A 138 -7.92 7.53 3.33
CA TRP A 138 -8.87 7.93 2.30
C TRP A 138 -9.48 9.29 2.64
N ASP A 139 -10.23 9.85 1.70
CA ASP A 139 -10.77 11.21 1.74
C ASP A 139 -12.04 11.34 2.62
N GLU A 140 -12.06 10.71 3.78
CA GLU A 140 -13.18 10.78 4.72
C GLU A 140 -13.52 12.24 5.10
N PRO A 141 -14.80 12.63 5.13
CA PRO A 141 -16.01 11.84 4.84
C PRO A 141 -16.52 11.97 3.40
N ASP A 142 -15.73 12.56 2.50
CA ASP A 142 -16.21 13.02 1.20
C ASP A 142 -16.44 11.85 0.21
N ASN A 143 -15.69 10.74 0.33
CA ASN A 143 -15.83 9.51 -0.46
C ASN A 143 -15.93 9.80 -1.97
N VAL A 144 -14.99 10.58 -2.51
CA VAL A 144 -15.04 11.13 -3.88
C VAL A 144 -15.06 10.06 -4.96
N LEU A 145 -14.47 8.89 -4.69
CA LEU A 145 -14.52 7.72 -5.58
C LEU A 145 -15.87 6.99 -5.53
N ASN A 146 -16.67 7.25 -4.50
CA ASN A 146 -17.93 6.59 -4.17
C ASN A 146 -17.78 5.06 -4.03
N ASP A 147 -16.62 4.60 -3.57
CA ASP A 147 -16.29 3.18 -3.43
C ASP A 147 -16.13 2.72 -1.98
N HIS A 148 -16.09 3.66 -1.03
CA HIS A 148 -16.04 3.34 0.38
C HIS A 148 -17.43 2.95 0.90
N THR A 149 -17.47 1.78 1.56
CA THR A 149 -18.65 1.17 2.17
C THR A 149 -18.30 0.66 3.57
N ASN A 150 -19.27 0.09 4.29
CA ASN A 150 -19.00 -0.56 5.57
C ASN A 150 -18.04 -1.76 5.49
N VAL A 151 -17.68 -2.26 4.30
CA VAL A 151 -16.88 -3.49 4.13
C VAL A 151 -15.63 -3.32 3.29
N SER A 152 -15.58 -2.35 2.38
CA SER A 152 -14.47 -2.13 1.45
C SER A 152 -14.40 -0.67 1.01
N GLY A 153 -13.21 -0.23 0.60
CA GLY A 153 -12.94 1.06 -0.01
C GLY A 153 -11.57 1.06 -0.68
N THR A 154 -11.21 2.16 -1.32
CA THR A 154 -9.83 2.41 -1.73
C THR A 154 -9.17 3.26 -0.65
N ASP A 155 -8.17 2.66 0.00
CA ASP A 155 -7.37 3.30 1.02
C ASP A 155 -5.89 3.17 0.59
N ALA A 156 -5.12 4.24 0.74
CA ALA A 156 -3.66 4.15 0.66
C ALA A 156 -3.10 3.70 2.01
N ASP A 157 -2.13 2.78 2.03
CA ASP A 157 -1.57 2.26 3.28
C ASP A 157 -1.04 3.38 4.19
N ILE A 158 -0.45 4.43 3.61
CA ILE A 158 -0.11 5.67 4.31
C ILE A 158 -0.19 6.88 3.38
N ALA A 159 -0.58 8.04 3.93
CA ALA A 159 -0.44 9.33 3.30
C ALA A 159 0.39 10.27 4.18
N ILE A 160 1.30 11.04 3.57
CA ILE A 160 2.22 11.97 4.23
C ILE A 160 2.00 13.36 3.64
N ALA A 161 1.62 14.31 4.49
CA ALA A 161 1.54 15.72 4.15
C ALA A 161 2.92 16.38 4.33
N TYR A 162 3.35 17.17 3.36
CA TYR A 162 4.66 17.81 3.38
C TYR A 162 4.65 19.16 2.67
N TYR A 163 5.63 20.00 3.02
CA TYR A 163 5.95 21.21 2.29
C TYR A 163 7.10 20.94 1.31
N ASP A 164 6.95 21.41 0.08
CA ASP A 164 8.05 21.40 -0.89
C ASP A 164 9.04 22.56 -0.69
N HIS A 165 10.05 22.64 -1.54
CA HIS A 165 11.06 23.73 -1.48
C HIS A 165 10.49 25.12 -1.77
N GLU A 166 9.34 25.20 -2.42
CA GLU A 166 8.58 26.44 -2.68
C GLU A 166 7.55 26.74 -1.57
N SER A 167 7.55 25.96 -0.48
CA SER A 167 6.58 26.06 0.61
C SER A 167 5.14 25.76 0.21
N ASN A 168 4.91 25.04 -0.90
CA ASN A 168 3.58 24.54 -1.21
C ASN A 168 3.28 23.32 -0.34
N LEU A 169 2.05 23.26 0.17
CA LEU A 169 1.53 22.09 0.86
C LEU A 169 1.13 21.02 -0.17
N ASN A 170 1.67 19.82 -0.02
CA ASN A 170 1.45 18.69 -0.90
C ASN A 170 1.11 17.43 -0.09
N LEU A 171 0.49 16.44 -0.75
CA LEU A 171 0.20 15.13 -0.16
C LEU A 171 0.91 14.03 -0.94
N TRP A 172 1.40 13.03 -0.23
CA TRP A 172 2.03 11.85 -0.83
C TRP A 172 1.42 10.59 -0.26
N MET A 173 0.65 9.89 -1.09
CA MET A 173 0.02 8.61 -0.80
C MET A 173 0.93 7.45 -1.23
N ILE A 174 0.97 6.40 -0.42
CA ILE A 174 1.87 5.27 -0.61
C ILE A 174 1.10 3.97 -0.38
N GLU A 175 1.22 3.05 -1.34
CA GLU A 175 0.87 1.64 -1.17
C GLU A 175 2.15 0.85 -0.84
N HIS A 176 2.11 0.02 0.19
CA HIS A 176 3.20 -0.84 0.63
C HIS A 176 2.96 -2.30 0.23
N LYS A 177 3.88 -2.87 -0.54
CA LYS A 177 3.88 -4.29 -0.91
C LYS A 177 5.07 -5.03 -0.32
N LEU A 178 4.81 -6.12 0.39
CA LEU A 178 5.83 -6.96 1.00
C LEU A 178 6.03 -8.26 0.21
N THR A 179 5.00 -9.10 0.15
CA THR A 179 5.08 -10.48 -0.38
C THR A 179 4.12 -10.74 -1.54
N GLU A 180 3.33 -9.74 -1.90
CA GLU A 180 2.34 -9.82 -2.96
C GLU A 180 3.01 -10.06 -4.31
N VAL A 181 2.50 -11.04 -5.06
CA VAL A 181 2.94 -11.31 -6.44
C VAL A 181 2.32 -10.35 -7.44
N GLU A 182 1.20 -9.74 -7.07
CA GLU A 182 0.42 -8.85 -7.93
C GLU A 182 -0.45 -7.93 -7.06
N PHE A 183 -0.80 -6.78 -7.59
CA PHE A 183 -1.75 -5.84 -7.01
C PHE A 183 -3.19 -6.37 -7.04
N THR A 184 -4.07 -5.75 -6.25
CA THR A 184 -5.47 -6.19 -6.16
C THR A 184 -6.22 -6.05 -7.48
N THR A 185 -6.63 -7.19 -8.05
CA THR A 185 -7.41 -7.27 -9.30
C THR A 185 -8.81 -6.65 -9.21
N CYS A 186 -9.42 -6.36 -10.36
CA CYS A 186 -10.78 -5.82 -10.43
C CYS A 186 -11.84 -6.80 -9.91
N GLY A 187 -12.41 -6.50 -8.74
CA GLY A 187 -13.57 -7.19 -8.19
C GLY A 187 -14.82 -7.05 -9.06
N GLY A 188 -14.93 -5.95 -9.83
CA GLY A 188 -16.01 -5.76 -10.79
C GLY A 188 -15.96 -6.80 -11.90
N PHE A 189 -14.78 -7.08 -12.46
CA PHE A 189 -14.54 -8.13 -13.46
C PHE A 189 -14.80 -9.53 -12.89
N LYS A 190 -14.44 -9.78 -11.63
CA LYS A 190 -14.69 -11.07 -10.97
C LYS A 190 -16.12 -11.23 -10.43
N SER A 191 -16.96 -10.20 -10.54
CA SER A 191 -18.30 -10.22 -9.95
C SER A 191 -19.22 -11.21 -10.66
N LEU A 192 -19.90 -12.04 -9.87
CA LEU A 192 -20.96 -12.93 -10.34
C LEU A 192 -22.19 -12.16 -10.86
N GLY A 193 -22.32 -10.87 -10.52
CA GLY A 193 -23.40 -10.00 -10.99
C GLY A 193 -23.21 -9.47 -12.42
N ARG A 194 -22.07 -9.76 -13.06
CA ARG A 194 -21.83 -9.38 -14.46
C ARG A 194 -22.80 -10.09 -15.40
N THR A 195 -23.12 -9.39 -16.47
CA THR A 195 -23.85 -9.91 -17.65
C THR A 195 -22.95 -9.74 -18.88
N PRO A 196 -23.30 -10.31 -20.05
CA PRO A 196 -22.55 -10.09 -21.29
C PRO A 196 -22.35 -8.62 -21.68
N PHE A 197 -23.20 -7.71 -21.16
CA PHE A 197 -23.05 -6.26 -21.28
C PHE A 197 -21.75 -5.73 -20.67
N HIS A 198 -21.20 -6.43 -19.67
CA HIS A 198 -19.99 -6.03 -18.95
C HIS A 198 -18.74 -6.74 -19.48
N ALA A 199 -18.53 -6.75 -20.80
CA ALA A 199 -17.54 -7.58 -21.48
C ALA A 199 -16.07 -7.26 -21.11
N CYS A 200 -15.79 -6.03 -20.67
CA CYS A 200 -14.43 -5.53 -20.45
C CYS A 200 -13.52 -5.54 -21.70
N ALA A 201 -14.09 -5.60 -22.90
CA ALA A 201 -13.37 -5.54 -24.16
C ALA A 201 -14.27 -4.99 -25.29
N PRO A 202 -13.73 -4.19 -26.23
CA PRO A 202 -12.42 -3.53 -26.15
C PRO A 202 -12.39 -2.43 -25.09
N ALA A 203 -11.22 -1.94 -24.69
CA ALA A 203 -11.11 -0.85 -23.73
C ALA A 203 -11.78 0.44 -24.26
N SER A 204 -11.65 0.70 -25.57
CA SER A 204 -12.31 1.81 -26.26
C SER A 204 -13.83 1.84 -26.06
N ALA A 205 -14.50 0.67 -26.07
CA ALA A 205 -15.94 0.61 -25.85
C ALA A 205 -16.33 1.12 -24.46
N ILE A 206 -15.51 0.88 -23.42
CA ILE A 206 -15.76 1.38 -22.06
C ILE A 206 -15.57 2.90 -22.01
N LEU A 207 -14.59 3.44 -22.73
CA LEU A 207 -14.40 4.89 -22.82
C LEU A 207 -15.59 5.57 -23.51
N ASP A 208 -16.14 4.95 -24.56
CA ASP A 208 -17.29 5.46 -25.29
C ASP A 208 -18.60 5.29 -24.50
N ASN A 209 -18.72 4.21 -23.73
CA ASN A 209 -19.85 3.96 -22.84
C ASN A 209 -19.40 3.33 -21.51
N LYS A 210 -19.19 4.18 -20.50
CA LYS A 210 -18.72 3.79 -19.17
C LYS A 210 -19.63 2.77 -18.48
N ASN A 211 -20.92 2.73 -18.82
CA ASN A 211 -21.86 1.78 -18.24
C ASN A 211 -21.53 0.31 -18.58
N LEU A 212 -20.72 0.07 -19.63
CA LEU A 212 -20.16 -1.25 -19.92
C LEU A 212 -19.20 -1.74 -18.83
N CYS A 213 -18.72 -0.86 -17.95
CA CYS A 213 -17.98 -1.27 -16.76
C CYS A 213 -18.93 -1.55 -15.59
N TYR A 214 -18.79 -2.72 -14.97
CA TYR A 214 -19.59 -3.12 -13.80
C TYR A 214 -19.42 -2.15 -12.61
N TYR A 215 -18.19 -1.69 -12.37
CA TYR A 215 -17.93 -0.70 -11.31
C TYR A 215 -18.70 0.60 -11.52
N HIS A 216 -18.88 1.03 -12.76
CA HIS A 216 -19.62 2.25 -13.06
C HIS A 216 -21.13 2.01 -13.00
N SER A 217 -21.65 1.06 -13.78
CA SER A 217 -23.11 0.92 -13.93
C SER A 217 -23.81 0.27 -12.74
N LYS A 218 -23.17 -0.71 -12.08
CA LYS A 218 -23.75 -1.44 -10.95
C LYS A 218 -23.26 -0.93 -9.60
N CYS A 219 -21.96 -0.72 -9.43
CA CYS A 219 -21.40 -0.25 -8.16
C CYS A 219 -21.48 1.27 -7.98
N LYS A 220 -21.71 2.03 -9.06
CA LYS A 220 -21.77 3.51 -9.04
C LYS A 220 -20.46 4.18 -8.62
N PHE A 221 -19.34 3.49 -8.80
CA PHE A 221 -18.01 4.03 -8.54
C PHE A 221 -17.67 5.06 -9.62
N ARG A 222 -16.99 6.13 -9.21
CA ARG A 222 -16.65 7.27 -10.07
C ARG A 222 -15.35 7.09 -10.86
N TYR A 223 -14.75 5.90 -10.82
CA TYR A 223 -13.42 5.68 -11.41
C TYR A 223 -13.31 6.16 -12.86
N TRP A 224 -14.17 5.68 -13.77
CA TRP A 224 -14.17 6.11 -15.17
C TRP A 224 -14.62 7.56 -15.38
N ASP A 225 -15.34 8.14 -14.44
CA ASP A 225 -15.69 9.56 -14.47
C ASP A 225 -14.50 10.45 -14.16
N ILE A 226 -13.56 9.97 -13.35
CA ILE A 226 -12.32 10.67 -13.02
C ILE A 226 -11.22 10.35 -14.05
N THR A 227 -11.15 9.12 -14.58
CA THR A 227 -10.17 8.73 -15.62
C THR A 227 -10.22 9.63 -16.85
N VAL A 228 -11.40 10.09 -17.26
CA VAL A 228 -11.58 10.87 -18.51
C VAL A 228 -11.60 12.38 -18.29
N GLN A 229 -11.36 12.87 -17.08
CA GLN A 229 -11.28 14.31 -16.82
C GLN A 229 -10.01 14.90 -17.44
N ALA A 230 -10.07 16.16 -17.86
CA ALA A 230 -8.92 16.85 -18.44
C ALA A 230 -7.72 16.97 -17.47
N THR A 231 -7.99 16.95 -16.17
CA THR A 231 -6.99 16.97 -15.10
C THR A 231 -6.45 15.59 -14.75
N SER A 232 -6.98 14.52 -15.36
CA SER A 232 -6.60 13.16 -15.06
C SER A 232 -5.21 12.83 -15.64
N PRO A 233 -4.34 12.10 -14.91
CA PRO A 233 -3.07 11.64 -15.45
C PRO A 233 -3.22 10.51 -16.48
N PHE A 234 -4.43 10.02 -16.72
CA PHE A 234 -4.71 8.93 -17.65
C PHE A 234 -4.91 9.44 -19.07
N ASP A 235 -4.09 8.92 -19.99
CA ASP A 235 -4.21 9.19 -21.42
C ASP A 235 -5.30 8.29 -22.03
N ALA A 236 -6.42 8.90 -22.41
CA ALA A 236 -7.55 8.18 -22.98
C ALA A 236 -7.18 7.49 -24.30
N ASP A 237 -6.30 8.08 -25.11
CA ASP A 237 -5.92 7.51 -26.41
C ASP A 237 -5.07 6.25 -26.21
N ARG A 238 -4.15 6.27 -25.24
CA ARG A 238 -3.41 5.04 -24.85
C ARG A 238 -4.33 3.96 -24.32
N ILE A 239 -5.31 4.31 -23.48
CA ILE A 239 -6.28 3.33 -22.99
C ILE A 239 -7.08 2.71 -24.15
N ARG A 240 -7.43 3.49 -25.18
CA ARG A 240 -8.16 2.99 -26.37
C ARG A 240 -7.41 1.91 -27.12
N GLU A 241 -6.07 1.91 -27.09
CA GLU A 241 -5.23 0.91 -27.77
C GLU A 241 -5.30 -0.48 -27.14
N TYR A 242 -5.80 -0.61 -25.91
CA TYR A 242 -5.88 -1.91 -25.25
C TYR A 242 -7.05 -2.75 -25.79
N VAL A 243 -6.73 -4.01 -26.14
CA VAL A 243 -7.70 -5.03 -26.59
C VAL A 243 -8.75 -5.33 -25.52
N GLU A 244 -8.38 -5.20 -24.24
CA GLU A 244 -9.26 -5.41 -23.09
C GLU A 244 -9.02 -4.32 -22.05
N CYS A 245 -9.92 -4.13 -21.10
CA CYS A 245 -9.75 -3.18 -20.00
C CYS A 245 -8.41 -3.43 -19.28
N PRO A 246 -7.46 -2.46 -19.28
CA PRO A 246 -6.16 -2.63 -18.63
C PRO A 246 -6.30 -2.85 -17.12
N PHE A 247 -7.36 -2.28 -16.54
CA PHE A 247 -7.64 -2.35 -15.10
C PHE A 247 -8.39 -3.62 -14.69
N LYS A 248 -8.56 -4.65 -15.53
CA LYS A 248 -9.17 -5.92 -15.06
C LYS A 248 -8.23 -6.72 -14.15
N GLY A 249 -6.92 -6.61 -14.39
CA GLY A 249 -5.83 -7.29 -13.66
C GLY A 249 -5.27 -6.45 -12.51
N GLY A 250 -3.98 -6.65 -12.19
CA GLY A 250 -3.32 -6.02 -11.04
C GLY A 250 -3.35 -4.49 -11.06
N MET A 251 -3.24 -3.86 -12.24
CA MET A 251 -3.27 -2.40 -12.39
C MET A 251 -4.54 -1.74 -11.83
N ASN A 252 -5.60 -2.48 -11.50
CA ASN A 252 -6.79 -1.95 -10.84
C ASN A 252 -6.49 -1.22 -9.52
N GLN A 253 -5.59 -1.73 -8.68
CA GLN A 253 -5.27 -1.04 -7.41
C GLN A 253 -4.53 0.27 -7.67
N LEU A 254 -3.57 0.25 -8.60
CA LEU A 254 -2.81 1.43 -8.99
C LEU A 254 -3.73 2.50 -9.58
N TRP A 255 -4.68 2.08 -10.42
CA TRP A 255 -5.70 2.92 -11.00
C TRP A 255 -6.52 3.63 -9.91
N ARG A 256 -7.13 2.87 -9.00
CA ARG A 256 -8.00 3.45 -7.95
C ARG A 256 -7.24 4.41 -7.04
N ASN A 257 -6.04 4.05 -6.59
CA ASN A 257 -5.24 4.93 -5.73
C ASN A 257 -4.81 6.22 -6.43
N LEU A 258 -4.45 6.16 -7.73
CA LEU A 258 -4.12 7.36 -8.49
C LEU A 258 -5.35 8.24 -8.75
N LEU A 259 -6.54 7.65 -8.92
CA LEU A 259 -7.79 8.40 -9.03
C LEU A 259 -8.18 9.09 -7.72
N LEU A 260 -7.92 8.44 -6.57
CA LEU A 260 -8.09 9.07 -5.24
C LEU A 260 -7.16 10.28 -5.12
N ALA A 261 -5.87 10.11 -5.43
CA ALA A 261 -4.90 11.20 -5.45
C ALA A 261 -5.34 12.36 -6.36
N THR A 262 -5.77 12.07 -7.59
CA THR A 262 -6.27 13.06 -8.56
C THR A 262 -7.49 13.82 -8.02
N SER A 263 -8.41 13.12 -7.35
CA SER A 263 -9.63 13.72 -6.81
C SER A 263 -9.35 14.64 -5.63
N ILE A 264 -8.35 14.30 -4.80
CA ILE A 264 -7.89 15.16 -3.70
C ILE A 264 -7.16 16.39 -4.25
N GLU A 265 -6.27 16.24 -5.23
CA GLU A 265 -5.53 17.36 -5.86
C GLU A 265 -6.48 18.38 -6.50
N THR A 266 -7.56 17.90 -7.10
CA THR A 266 -8.54 18.77 -7.78
C THR A 266 -9.72 19.19 -6.89
N SER A 267 -9.70 18.80 -5.62
CA SER A 267 -10.79 19.09 -4.70
C SER A 267 -10.87 20.59 -4.41
N PRO A 268 -12.05 21.23 -4.53
CA PRO A 268 -12.24 22.60 -4.05
C PRO A 268 -12.43 22.66 -2.53
N SER A 269 -12.48 21.51 -1.84
CA SER A 269 -12.72 21.44 -0.40
C SER A 269 -11.51 21.96 0.37
N PRO A 270 -11.69 22.89 1.33
CA PRO A 270 -10.59 23.33 2.19
C PRO A 270 -10.05 22.22 3.10
N LYS A 271 -10.75 21.07 3.20
CA LYS A 271 -10.24 19.87 3.89
C LYS A 271 -9.06 19.22 3.16
N TRP A 272 -8.96 19.44 1.85
CA TRP A 272 -7.94 18.88 0.98
C TRP A 272 -7.11 20.00 0.34
N PRO A 273 -6.39 20.82 1.13
CA PRO A 273 -5.73 22.05 0.66
C PRO A 273 -4.41 21.79 -0.11
N TYR A 274 -4.27 20.62 -0.72
CA TYR A 274 -3.00 20.17 -1.30
C TYR A 274 -2.85 20.68 -2.73
N LYS A 275 -1.73 21.36 -3.00
CA LYS A 275 -1.40 21.86 -4.34
C LYS A 275 -1.11 20.72 -5.32
N LYS A 276 -0.42 19.68 -4.85
CA LYS A 276 -0.15 18.45 -5.59
C LYS A 276 -0.34 17.24 -4.70
N VAL A 277 -0.85 16.16 -5.28
CA VAL A 277 -1.05 14.87 -4.63
C VAL A 277 -0.39 13.77 -5.45
N TYR A 278 0.59 13.10 -4.83
CA TYR A 278 1.35 12.03 -5.46
C TYR A 278 0.86 10.67 -4.95
N PHE A 279 0.90 9.66 -5.80
CA PHE A 279 0.71 8.27 -5.42
C PHE A 279 1.99 7.48 -5.71
N SER A 280 2.38 6.56 -4.83
CA SER A 280 3.53 5.71 -5.08
C SER A 280 3.35 4.29 -4.54
N VAL A 281 4.18 3.38 -5.04
CA VAL A 281 4.33 2.04 -4.47
C VAL A 281 5.71 1.90 -3.85
N VAL A 282 5.74 1.49 -2.58
CA VAL A 282 6.96 0.96 -1.96
C VAL A 282 6.92 -0.57 -1.97
N TYR A 283 8.03 -1.20 -2.34
CA TYR A 283 8.12 -2.67 -2.41
C TYR A 283 9.41 -3.20 -1.78
N HIS A 284 9.37 -4.46 -1.34
CA HIS A 284 10.56 -5.16 -0.87
C HIS A 284 11.62 -5.26 -1.99
N PRO A 285 12.93 -5.00 -1.76
CA PRO A 285 13.98 -4.96 -2.80
C PRO A 285 14.08 -6.24 -3.65
N ARG A 286 13.74 -7.40 -3.09
CA ARG A 286 13.76 -8.70 -3.79
C ARG A 286 12.41 -9.11 -4.40
N ASN A 287 11.36 -8.28 -4.32
CA ASN A 287 10.06 -8.58 -4.90
C ASN A 287 9.93 -8.01 -6.32
N ASP A 288 10.45 -8.74 -7.31
CA ASP A 288 10.40 -8.33 -8.71
C ASP A 288 9.05 -8.64 -9.40
N SER A 289 8.18 -9.41 -8.75
CA SER A 289 6.90 -9.86 -9.34
C SER A 289 5.96 -8.71 -9.70
N LEU A 290 6.10 -7.57 -9.03
CA LEU A 290 5.27 -6.38 -9.24
C LEU A 290 5.74 -5.50 -10.41
N GLN A 291 6.99 -5.66 -10.84
CA GLN A 291 7.60 -4.79 -11.85
C GLN A 291 6.85 -4.78 -13.18
N PRO A 292 6.33 -5.91 -13.72
CA PRO A 292 5.54 -5.89 -14.94
C PRO A 292 4.33 -4.94 -14.85
N SER A 293 3.54 -5.03 -13.77
CA SER A 293 2.36 -4.18 -13.57
C SER A 293 2.73 -2.71 -13.30
N ILE A 294 3.80 -2.44 -12.56
CA ILE A 294 4.31 -1.07 -12.33
C ILE A 294 4.75 -0.43 -13.65
N ASN A 295 5.57 -1.14 -14.43
CA ASN A 295 6.11 -0.65 -15.70
C ASN A 295 5.00 -0.42 -16.73
N GLU A 296 4.02 -1.33 -16.81
CA GLU A 296 2.88 -1.17 -17.70
C GLU A 296 2.00 0.01 -17.29
N PHE A 297 1.77 0.17 -15.98
CA PHE A 297 0.99 1.31 -15.48
C PHE A 297 1.70 2.65 -15.74
N GLN A 298 3.02 2.72 -15.59
CA GLN A 298 3.80 3.91 -15.95
C GLN A 298 3.67 4.27 -17.43
N LYS A 299 3.72 3.28 -18.33
CA LYS A 299 3.51 3.51 -19.76
C LYS A 299 2.10 4.01 -20.06
N LEU A 300 1.09 3.41 -19.42
CA LEU A 300 -0.32 3.77 -19.56
C LEU A 300 -0.58 5.25 -19.24
N ILE A 301 0.01 5.77 -18.16
CA ILE A 301 -0.12 7.17 -17.75
C ILE A 301 0.91 8.10 -18.40
N GLY A 302 1.71 7.60 -19.34
CA GLY A 302 2.76 8.38 -20.01
C GLY A 302 3.85 8.91 -19.11
N TYR A 303 4.25 8.12 -18.12
CA TYR A 303 5.31 8.45 -17.17
C TYR A 303 5.03 9.76 -16.42
N ASN A 304 3.74 10.05 -16.18
CA ASN A 304 3.31 11.19 -15.40
C ASN A 304 3.94 11.16 -13.99
N ASP A 305 4.45 12.30 -13.54
CA ASP A 305 5.20 12.45 -12.28
C ASP A 305 4.35 12.21 -11.02
N ARG A 306 3.01 12.18 -11.15
CA ARG A 306 2.07 11.86 -10.07
C ARG A 306 2.14 10.41 -9.61
N PHE A 307 2.82 9.54 -10.36
CA PHE A 307 3.07 8.16 -9.95
C PHE A 307 4.54 7.79 -10.04
N PHE A 308 5.05 7.14 -8.98
CA PHE A 308 6.38 6.54 -8.99
C PHE A 308 6.43 5.31 -8.07
N ALA A 309 7.48 4.50 -8.19
CA ALA A 309 7.69 3.35 -7.33
C ALA A 309 9.14 3.30 -6.85
N PHE A 310 9.35 2.73 -5.66
CA PHE A 310 10.69 2.62 -5.07
C PHE A 310 10.80 1.40 -4.14
N SER A 311 12.01 0.88 -3.98
CA SER A 311 12.28 -0.14 -2.98
C SER A 311 12.39 0.47 -1.58
N SER A 312 11.90 -0.23 -0.56
CA SER A 312 12.11 0.13 0.85
C SER A 312 13.61 0.25 1.20
N GLU A 313 14.49 -0.44 0.48
CA GLU A 313 15.94 -0.37 0.68
C GLU A 313 16.49 1.06 0.54
N LYS A 314 15.89 1.89 -0.34
CA LYS A 314 16.32 3.29 -0.49
C LYS A 314 16.15 4.08 0.81
N LEU A 315 15.07 3.84 1.55
CA LEU A 315 14.83 4.48 2.84
C LEU A 315 15.77 3.93 3.91
N ILE A 316 15.94 2.60 3.95
CA ILE A 316 16.83 1.95 4.92
C ILE A 316 18.28 2.40 4.74
N ASN A 317 18.77 2.48 3.51
CA ASN A 317 20.14 2.94 3.23
C ASN A 317 20.32 4.41 3.59
N ARG A 318 19.34 5.27 3.28
CA ARG A 318 19.42 6.68 3.69
C ARG A 318 19.38 6.85 5.21
N ALA A 319 18.61 6.04 5.92
CA ALA A 319 18.54 6.07 7.38
C ALA A 319 19.88 5.69 8.04
N LYS A 320 20.60 4.71 7.49
CA LYS A 320 21.95 4.34 7.98
C LYS A 320 22.94 5.50 7.96
N GLU A 321 22.83 6.40 6.98
CA GLU A 321 23.74 7.52 6.81
C GLU A 321 23.56 8.64 7.85
N ILE A 322 22.43 8.68 8.55
CA ILE A 322 22.11 9.76 9.50
C ILE A 322 22.87 9.61 10.83
N ASN A 323 23.41 8.42 11.13
CA ASN A 323 24.17 8.12 12.36
C ASN A 323 23.43 8.49 13.66
N ASP A 324 22.11 8.36 13.69
CA ASP A 324 21.29 8.49 14.90
C ASP A 324 21.16 7.13 15.61
N PRO A 325 21.36 7.02 16.95
CA PRO A 325 21.31 5.75 17.66
C PRO A 325 19.95 5.04 17.59
N ALA A 326 18.84 5.76 17.76
CA ALA A 326 17.50 5.18 17.75
C ALA A 326 17.14 4.70 16.34
N LEU A 327 17.49 5.49 15.33
CA LEU A 327 17.34 5.13 13.93
C LEU A 327 18.19 3.91 13.57
N SER A 328 19.40 3.80 14.10
CA SER A 328 20.30 2.65 13.86
C SER A 328 19.73 1.36 14.46
N GLU A 329 19.12 1.44 15.64
CA GLU A 329 18.42 0.30 16.26
C GLU A 329 17.22 -0.14 15.40
N TRP A 330 16.39 0.80 14.97
CA TRP A 330 15.26 0.51 14.08
C TRP A 330 15.72 -0.10 12.76
N VAL A 331 16.74 0.46 12.10
CA VAL A 331 17.29 -0.07 10.85
C VAL A 331 17.72 -1.52 11.05
N ARG A 332 18.49 -1.81 12.10
CA ARG A 332 18.94 -3.17 12.40
C ARG A 332 17.75 -4.11 12.58
N TRP A 333 16.78 -3.71 13.41
CA TRP A 333 15.58 -4.51 13.65
C TRP A 333 14.74 -4.75 12.38
N TYR A 334 14.54 -3.71 11.56
CA TYR A 334 13.76 -3.80 10.33
C TYR A 334 14.43 -4.72 9.31
N GLN A 335 15.75 -4.59 9.15
CA GLN A 335 16.52 -5.48 8.28
C GLN A 335 16.52 -6.92 8.79
N GLU A 336 16.71 -7.15 10.09
CA GLU A 336 16.66 -8.49 10.70
C GLU A 336 15.31 -9.19 10.46
N LEU A 337 14.20 -8.45 10.47
CA LEU A 337 12.85 -9.00 10.30
C LEU A 337 12.40 -9.13 8.85
N TYR A 338 12.70 -8.15 8.00
CA TYR A 338 12.12 -8.08 6.66
C TYR A 338 13.09 -8.40 5.53
N TYR A 339 14.42 -8.38 5.75
CA TYR A 339 15.42 -8.61 4.71
C TYR A 339 16.20 -9.91 4.94
N PHE A 340 16.44 -10.65 3.86
CA PHE A 340 17.14 -11.93 3.86
C PHE A 340 18.00 -12.12 2.62
#